data_AF-A0A920J362-F1
#
_entry.id   AF-A0A920J362-F1
#
_cell.length_a   1.000
_cell.length_b   1.000
_cell.length_c   1.000
_cell.angle_alpha   90.00
_cell.angle_beta   90.00
_cell.angle_gamma   90.00
#
_symmetry.space_group_name_H-M   'P 1'
#
loop_
_entity.id
_entity.type
_entity.pdbx_description
1 polymer ?
#
loop_
_entity_poly.entity_id
_entity_poly.type
_entity_poly.pdbx_seq_one_letter_code
_entity_poly.pdbx_strand_id
1 'polypeptide(L)'
;MEENDLEKVLEIERSSNPVPWTEKNFLDCLKKDYYCLVQEYQGQFSGFSITSFSLDEAHLLNIGVASDVRKIGLGTTYLIN
;
A
#
# COMPACT_ATOMS: atom_id res chain seq x y z
N MET A 1 1.81 -1.81 8.21
CA MET A 1 2.21 -0.42 7.94
C MET A 1 2.12 0.34 9.23
N GLU A 2 3.12 1.16 9.53
CA GLU A 2 3.17 2.06 10.67
C GLU A 2 3.51 3.49 10.20
N GLU A 3 3.41 4.48 11.08
CA GLU A 3 3.73 5.88 10.72
C GLU A 3 5.17 6.04 10.20
N ASN A 4 6.12 5.26 10.73
CA ASN A 4 7.51 5.26 10.27
C ASN A 4 7.70 4.72 8.84
N ASP A 5 6.71 3.99 8.29
CA ASP A 5 6.74 3.52 6.91
C ASP A 5 6.29 4.60 5.91
N LEU A 6 5.65 5.67 6.37
CA LEU A 6 4.96 6.63 5.52
C LEU A 6 5.87 7.32 4.51
N GLU A 7 7.12 7.61 4.87
CA GLU A 7 8.08 8.22 3.95
C GLU A 7 8.25 7.37 2.69
N LYS A 8 8.49 6.05 2.86
CA LYS A 8 8.67 5.09 1.77
C LYS A 8 7.36 4.83 1.01
N VAL A 9 6.25 4.73 1.73
CA VAL A 9 4.91 4.55 1.13
C VAL A 9 4.57 5.72 0.21
N LEU A 10 4.82 6.96 0.65
CA LEU A 10 4.54 8.15 -0.13
C LEU A 10 5.45 8.29 -1.35
N GLU A 11 6.69 7.81 -1.28
CA GLU A 11 7.57 7.74 -2.45
C GLU A 11 7.01 6.80 -3.53
N ILE A 12 6.56 5.61 -3.11
CA ILE A 12 5.94 4.65 -4.02
C ILE A 12 4.60 5.19 -4.54
N GLU A 13 3.78 5.82 -3.71
CA GLU A 13 2.51 6.43 -4.11
C GLU A 13 2.72 7.48 -5.22
N ARG A 14 3.65 8.41 -5.02
CA ARG A 14 3.99 9.46 -6.00
C ARG A 14 4.46 8.91 -7.35
N SER A 15 5.09 7.74 -7.36
CA SER A 15 5.60 7.09 -8.57
C SER A 15 4.65 6.03 -9.16
N SER A 16 3.59 5.66 -8.43
CA SER A 16 2.62 4.64 -8.84
C SER A 16 1.33 5.25 -9.37
N ASN A 17 0.90 6.37 -8.79
CA ASN A 17 -0.42 6.93 -9.04
C ASN A 17 -0.33 8.33 -9.70
N PRO A 18 -1.08 8.59 -10.79
CA PRO A 18 -1.09 9.88 -11.46
C PRO A 18 -1.75 10.98 -10.63
N VAL A 19 -2.56 10.61 -9.64
CA VAL A 19 -3.16 11.51 -8.64
C VAL A 19 -2.83 10.94 -7.25
N PRO A 20 -1.62 11.22 -6.73
CA PRO A 20 -1.15 10.65 -5.48
C PRO A 20 -2.04 10.98 -4.28
N TRP A 21 -2.32 9.98 -3.45
CA TRP A 21 -2.87 10.18 -2.12
C TRP A 21 -1.93 11.02 -1.26
N THR A 22 -2.51 11.87 -0.42
CA THR A 22 -1.76 12.69 0.54
C THR A 22 -1.36 11.86 1.76
N GLU A 23 -0.33 12.29 2.49
CA GLU A 23 0.05 11.71 3.79
C GLU A 23 -1.13 11.59 4.76
N LYS A 24 -2.00 12.62 4.78
CA LYS A 24 -3.22 12.61 5.58
C LYS A 24 -4.15 11.45 5.22
N ASN A 25 -4.26 11.08 3.94
CA ASN A 25 -5.09 9.94 3.53
C ASN A 25 -4.58 8.63 4.13
N PHE A 26 -3.26 8.42 4.16
CA PHE A 26 -2.65 7.24 4.77
C PHE A 26 -2.82 7.23 6.30
N LEU A 27 -2.55 8.36 6.96
CA LEU A 27 -2.74 8.51 8.42
C LEU A 27 -4.20 8.26 8.83
N ASP A 28 -5.16 8.73 8.04
CA ASP A 28 -6.58 8.48 8.29
C ASP A 28 -6.94 6.99 8.12
N CYS A 29 -6.27 6.26 7.21
CA CYS A 29 -6.46 4.81 7.06
C CYS A 29 -5.88 4.03 8.25
N LEU A 30 -4.68 4.41 8.72
CA LEU A 30 -4.07 3.83 9.93
C LEU A 30 -4.96 4.03 11.16
N LYS A 31 -5.59 5.21 11.31
CA LYS A 31 -6.52 5.51 12.42
C LYS A 31 -7.86 4.77 12.33
N LYS A 32 -8.28 4.36 11.13
CA LYS A 32 -9.53 3.63 10.88
C LYS A 32 -9.39 2.12 11.04
N ASP A 33 -8.22 1.64 11.47
CA ASP A 33 -7.87 0.21 11.54
C ASP A 33 -8.15 -0.52 10.22
N TYR A 34 -7.96 0.17 9.08
CA TYR A 34 -7.95 -0.49 7.78
C TYR A 34 -6.73 -1.40 7.68
N TYR A 35 -6.86 -2.44 6.85
CA TYR A 35 -5.78 -3.38 6.63
C TYR A 35 -4.70 -2.73 5.75
N CYS A 36 -3.73 -2.11 6.42
CA CYS A 36 -2.64 -1.35 5.81
C CYS A 36 -1.35 -2.18 5.85
N LEU A 37 -0.95 -2.74 4.71
CA LEU A 37 0.23 -3.57 4.59
C LEU A 37 1.39 -2.82 3.93
N VAL A 38 2.59 -3.11 4.42
CA VAL A 38 3.85 -2.86 3.71
C VAL A 38 4.49 -4.20 3.45
N GLN A 39 5.21 -4.30 2.34
CA GLN A 39 5.75 -5.56 1.88
C GLN A 39 7.20 -5.41 1.47
N GLU A 40 7.97 -6.47 1.74
CA GLU A 40 9.38 -6.53 1.41
C GLU A 40 9.63 -7.60 0.35
N TYR A 41 10.52 -7.27 -0.58
CA TYR A 41 11.06 -8.21 -1.55
C TYR A 41 12.58 -8.17 -1.48
N GLN A 42 13.21 -9.31 -1.23
CA GLN A 42 14.66 -9.41 -1.05
C GLN A 42 15.23 -8.46 0.03
N GLY A 43 14.47 -8.23 1.11
CA GLY A 43 14.86 -7.35 2.22
C GLY A 43 14.76 -5.85 1.89
N GLN A 44 14.10 -5.49 0.79
CA GLN A 44 13.84 -4.11 0.41
C GLN A 44 12.34 -3.83 0.38
N PHE A 45 11.97 -2.60 0.71
CA PHE A 45 10.59 -2.14 0.65
C PHE A 45 10.10 -2.21 -0.81
N SER A 46 9.08 -3.02 -1.06
CA SER A 46 8.64 -3.38 -2.42
C SER A 46 7.26 -2.84 -2.78
N GLY A 47 6.45 -2.47 -1.78
CA GLY A 47 5.11 -1.95 -2.02
C GLY A 47 4.27 -1.85 -0.77
N PHE A 48 3.03 -1.42 -0.97
CA PHE A 48 2.01 -1.33 0.06
C PHE A 48 0.63 -1.67 -0.51
N SER A 49 -0.30 -2.04 0.36
CA SER A 49 -1.73 -2.11 0.04
C SER A 49 -2.58 -1.61 1.20
N ILE A 50 -3.73 -1.03 0.89
CA ILE A 50 -4.73 -0.58 1.85
C ILE A 50 -6.06 -1.19 1.45
N THR A 51 -6.65 -1.97 2.36
CA THR A 51 -7.94 -2.61 2.15
C THR A 51 -8.86 -2.35 3.33
N SER A 52 -10.12 -1.97 3.06
CA SER A 52 -11.16 -1.95 4.07
C SER A 52 -11.98 -3.23 4.01
N PHE A 53 -12.40 -3.74 5.17
CA PHE A 53 -13.30 -4.87 5.28
C PHE A 53 -14.66 -4.43 5.80
N SER A 54 -15.73 -4.96 5.20
CA SER A 54 -17.07 -5.01 5.76
C SER A 54 -17.41 -6.46 6.15
N LEU A 55 -18.64 -6.74 6.58
CA LEU A 55 -19.07 -8.07 6.99
C LEU A 55 -18.93 -9.13 5.90
N ASP A 56 -19.10 -8.73 4.64
CA ASP A 56 -19.25 -9.59 3.48
C ASP A 56 -18.36 -9.20 2.29
N GLU A 57 -17.68 -8.05 2.35
CA GLU A 57 -16.87 -7.54 1.26
C GLU A 57 -15.50 -7.02 1.73
N ALA A 58 -14.53 -7.12 0.83
CA ALA A 58 -13.22 -6.48 0.96
C ALA A 58 -13.04 -5.48 -0.19
N HIS A 59 -12.72 -4.24 0.13
CA HIS A 59 -12.53 -3.17 -0.86
C HIS A 59 -11.06 -2.75 -0.84
N LEU A 60 -10.33 -3.08 -1.91
CA LEU A 60 -8.98 -2.58 -2.12
C LEU A 60 -9.04 -1.08 -2.44
N LEU A 61 -8.55 -0.25 -1.52
CA LEU A 61 -8.65 1.21 -1.61
C LEU A 61 -7.45 1.82 -2.34
N ASN A 62 -6.25 1.32 -2.07
CA ASN A 62 -5.04 1.75 -2.74
C ASN A 62 -3.97 0.63 -2.72
N ILE A 63 -3.13 0.59 -3.73
CA ILE A 63 -2.01 -0.33 -3.87
C ILE A 63 -0.90 0.34 -4.66
N GLY A 64 0.34 0.18 -4.20
CA GLY A 64 1.51 0.69 -4.87
C GLY A 64 2.64 -0.33 -4.85
N VAL A 65 3.37 -0.42 -5.95
CA VAL A 65 4.57 -1.27 -6.07
C VAL A 65 5.74 -0.40 -6.48
N ALA A 66 6.88 -0.53 -5.82
CA ALA A 66 8.10 0.19 -6.15
C ALA A 66 8.50 -0.09 -7.61
N SER A 67 8.89 0.97 -8.33
CA SER A 67 9.01 0.95 -9.80
C SER A 67 10.05 -0.02 -10.35
N ASP A 68 11.11 -0.26 -9.57
CA ASP A 68 12.24 -1.16 -9.81
C ASP A 68 11.87 -2.64 -9.73
N VAL A 69 10.77 -2.98 -9.05
CA VAL A 69 10.30 -4.36 -8.86
C VAL A 69 8.91 -4.62 -9.46
N ARG A 70 8.48 -3.79 -10.43
CA ARG A 70 7.23 -4.03 -11.19
C ARG A 70 7.40 -5.11 -12.27
N LYS A 71 6.27 -5.60 -12.81
CA LYS A 71 6.17 -6.58 -13.92
C LYS A 71 6.74 -7.97 -13.66
N ILE A 72 7.01 -8.31 -12.40
CA ILE A 72 7.45 -9.65 -11.96
C ILE A 72 6.38 -10.39 -11.12
N GLY A 73 5.15 -9.88 -11.09
CA GLY A 73 4.03 -10.49 -10.35
C GLY A 73 3.91 -10.11 -8.87
N LEU A 74 4.75 -9.21 -8.34
CA LEU A 74 4.64 -8.81 -6.93
C LEU A 74 3.31 -8.14 -6.57
N GLY A 75 2.69 -7.41 -7.50
CA GLY A 75 1.38 -6.80 -7.23
C GLY A 75 0.30 -7.81 -6.82
N THR A 76 0.35 -9.05 -7.35
CA THR A 76 -0.63 -10.09 -6.97
C THR A 76 -0.42 -10.63 -5.57
N THR A 77 0.79 -10.53 -5.00
CA THR A 77 1.04 -10.97 -3.62
C THR A 77 0.51 -9.99 -2.58
N TYR A 78 0.11 -8.78 -3.01
CA TYR A 78 -0.45 -7.74 -2.14
C TYR A 78 -1.97 -7.75 -2.11
N LEU A 79 -2.59 -8.57 -2.96
CA LEU A 79 -4.01 -8.86 -2.91
C LEU A 79 -4.27 -9.87 -1.80
N ILE A 80 -5.36 -9.64 -1.07
CA ILE A 80 -5.79 -10.53 0.00
C ILE A 80 -6.42 -11.76 -0.66
N ASN A 81 -5.92 -12.95 -0.35
CA ASN A 81 -6.50 -14.23 -0.75
C ASN A 81 -7.47 -14.74 0.31
#